data_AF-A0A0D7VY12-F1
#
_entry.id   AF-A0A0D7VY12-F1
#
_cell.length_a   1.000
_cell.length_b   1.000
_cell.length_c   1.000
_cell.angle_alpha   90.00
_cell.angle_beta   90.00
_cell.angle_gamma   90.00
#
_symmetry.space_group_name_H-M   'P 1'
#
loop_
_entity.id
_entity.type
_entity.pdbx_description
1 polymer ?
#
loop_
_entity_poly.entity_id
_entity_poly.type
_entity_poly.pdbx_seq_one_letter_code
_entity_poly.pdbx_strand_id
1 'polypeptide(L)'
;MQLNFKEIFTAFMVLFAVIDIIGNIPIVIDLRKKAGHIQSEKASIIAGVILIVFLFLGKSILNLIGIDVNSFAVAGAFILFFIALEMILGITLYKEEEHNAMTATVFPLAFPLIAGPGSLTTLLSLRAEFSTENIIVAVILNVIIIFIVLKTSAKIERILGANGINIIRKVFGVVLLAIAVKLFTHNIKALFDIV
;
A
#
# COMPACT_ATOMS: atom_id res chain seq x y z
N MET A 1 -1.35 -13.61 -26.49
CA MET A 1 -0.79 -12.60 -25.57
C MET A 1 0.04 -11.62 -26.39
N GLN A 2 -0.48 -10.42 -26.68
CA GLN A 2 0.31 -9.36 -27.33
C GLN A 2 0.95 -8.51 -26.24
N LEU A 3 2.19 -8.83 -25.89
CA LEU A 3 2.96 -8.01 -24.97
C LEU A 3 3.28 -6.67 -25.65
N ASN A 4 2.75 -5.58 -25.09
CA ASN A 4 2.99 -4.23 -25.60
C ASN A 4 3.88 -3.47 -24.60
N PHE A 5 5.12 -3.22 -24.99
CA PHE A 5 6.10 -2.54 -24.14
C PHE A 5 5.61 -1.16 -23.66
N LYS A 6 4.88 -0.42 -24.51
CA LYS A 6 4.36 0.91 -24.15
C LYS A 6 3.29 0.80 -23.06
N GLU A 7 2.38 -0.16 -23.17
CA GLU A 7 1.35 -0.41 -22.16
C GLU A 7 1.98 -0.87 -20.84
N ILE A 8 2.91 -1.83 -20.88
CA ILE A 8 3.62 -2.32 -19.70
C ILE A 8 4.34 -1.17 -19.00
N PHE A 9 5.10 -0.37 -19.73
CA PHE A 9 5.84 0.75 -19.17
C PHE A 9 4.92 1.81 -18.56
N THR A 10 3.81 2.13 -19.24
CA THR A 10 2.83 3.11 -18.74
C THR A 10 2.15 2.61 -17.48
N ALA A 11 1.62 1.38 -17.48
CA ALA A 11 1.02 0.77 -16.31
C ALA A 11 2.01 0.66 -15.14
N PHE A 12 3.26 0.31 -15.43
CA PHE A 12 4.33 0.26 -14.42
C PHE A 12 4.53 1.63 -13.77
N MET A 13 4.69 2.69 -14.56
CA MET A 13 4.93 4.05 -14.07
C MET A 13 3.75 4.58 -13.25
N VAL A 14 2.52 4.35 -13.70
CA VAL A 14 1.31 4.76 -12.98
C VAL A 14 1.22 4.03 -11.64
N LEU A 15 1.35 2.71 -11.63
CA LEU A 15 1.34 1.93 -10.39
C LEU A 15 2.50 2.31 -9.45
N PHE A 16 3.69 2.52 -9.99
CA PHE A 16 4.87 2.92 -9.22
C PHE A 16 4.65 4.26 -8.53
N ALA A 17 4.12 5.24 -9.25
CA ALA A 17 3.81 6.56 -8.70
C ALA A 17 2.70 6.52 -7.65
N VAL A 18 1.68 5.66 -7.84
CA VAL A 18 0.55 5.55 -6.90
C VAL A 18 0.91 4.77 -5.64
N ILE A 19 1.70 3.70 -5.77
CA ILE A 19 2.18 2.90 -4.63
C ILE A 19 3.20 3.72 -3.81
N ASP A 20 4.02 4.52 -4.47
CA ASP A 20 5.03 5.40 -3.87
C ASP A 20 5.88 4.73 -2.78
N ILE A 21 6.41 3.54 -3.09
CA ILE A 21 7.15 2.75 -2.10
C ILE A 21 8.43 3.47 -1.63
N ILE A 22 9.00 4.35 -2.46
CA ILE A 22 10.17 5.17 -2.11
C ILE A 22 9.77 6.27 -1.14
N GLY A 23 8.70 7.04 -1.41
CA GLY A 23 8.18 8.03 -0.46
C GLY A 23 7.76 7.40 0.86
N ASN A 24 7.28 6.16 0.83
CA ASN A 24 6.85 5.43 2.02
C ASN A 24 7.97 4.76 2.83
N ILE A 25 9.25 4.90 2.45
CA ILE A 25 10.40 4.32 3.18
C ILE A 25 10.37 4.59 4.70
N PRO A 26 10.09 5.81 5.18
CA PRO A 26 10.06 6.05 6.62
C PRO A 26 8.96 5.32 7.37
N ILE A 27 7.81 5.12 6.72
CA ILE A 27 6.70 4.31 7.26
C ILE A 27 7.14 2.85 7.36
N VAL A 28 7.81 2.34 6.32
CA VAL A 28 8.39 0.98 6.32
C VAL A 28 9.39 0.81 7.47
N ILE A 29 10.24 1.80 7.73
CA ILE A 29 11.22 1.75 8.83
C ILE A 29 10.51 1.74 10.19
N ASP A 30 9.47 2.56 10.39
CA ASP A 30 8.71 2.56 11.64
C ASP A 30 8.03 1.21 11.91
N LEU A 31 7.37 0.64 10.89
CA LEU A 31 6.76 -0.67 10.97
C LEU A 31 7.79 -1.77 11.24
N ARG A 32 9.01 -1.65 10.68
CA ARG A 32 10.12 -2.58 10.93
C ARG A 32 10.54 -2.56 12.39
N LYS A 33 10.68 -1.37 12.96
CA LYS A 33 11.12 -1.20 14.34
C LYS A 33 10.12 -1.77 15.34
N LYS A 34 8.82 -1.56 15.10
CA LYS A 34 7.75 -2.06 15.98
C LYS A 34 7.75 -3.57 16.07
N ALA A 35 7.89 -4.25 14.94
CA ALA A 35 7.83 -5.70 14.89
C ALA A 35 9.19 -6.42 14.95
N GLY A 36 10.29 -5.68 15.12
CA GLY A 36 11.66 -6.20 15.17
C GLY A 36 12.26 -6.63 13.83
N HIS A 37 11.48 -7.24 12.93
CA HIS A 37 11.95 -7.66 11.61
C HIS A 37 10.83 -7.75 10.57
N ILE A 38 10.98 -7.08 9.43
CA ILE A 38 10.10 -7.26 8.27
C ILE A 38 10.67 -8.37 7.38
N GLN A 39 9.83 -9.37 7.09
CA GLN A 39 10.09 -10.37 6.05
C GLN A 39 9.81 -9.76 4.67
N SER A 40 10.78 -8.99 4.15
CA SER A 40 10.65 -8.20 2.93
C SER A 40 10.17 -9.02 1.74
N GLU A 41 10.68 -10.25 1.58
CA GLU A 41 10.26 -11.20 0.53
C GLU A 41 8.76 -11.49 0.63
N LYS A 42 8.28 -11.86 1.82
CA LYS A 42 6.88 -12.23 2.02
C LYS A 42 5.95 -11.02 1.87
N ALA A 43 6.32 -9.88 2.42
CA ALA A 43 5.52 -8.66 2.30
C ALA A 43 5.35 -8.23 0.84
N SER A 44 6.43 -8.25 0.05
CA SER A 44 6.39 -7.94 -1.39
C SER A 44 5.54 -8.95 -2.16
N ILE A 45 5.72 -10.25 -1.90
CA ILE A 45 4.95 -11.31 -2.55
C ILE A 45 3.47 -11.18 -2.21
N ILE A 46 3.13 -10.96 -0.93
CA ILE A 46 1.74 -10.83 -0.48
C ILE A 46 1.11 -9.58 -1.09
N ALA A 47 1.80 -8.45 -1.14
CA ALA A 47 1.32 -7.27 -1.85
C ALA A 47 1.07 -7.56 -3.34
N GLY A 48 2.00 -8.25 -4.00
CA GLY A 48 1.84 -8.70 -5.39
C GLY A 48 0.63 -9.61 -5.58
N VAL A 49 0.45 -10.60 -4.69
CA VAL A 49 -0.70 -11.51 -4.73
C VAL A 49 -1.99 -10.73 -4.55
N ILE A 50 -2.07 -9.78 -3.60
CA ILE A 50 -3.26 -8.95 -3.40
C ILE A 50 -3.57 -8.15 -4.67
N LEU A 51 -2.57 -7.50 -5.28
CA LEU A 51 -2.74 -6.73 -6.51
C LEU A 51 -3.23 -7.61 -7.67
N ILE A 52 -2.64 -8.79 -7.86
CA ILE A 52 -3.02 -9.74 -8.92
C ILE A 52 -4.42 -10.29 -8.66
N VAL A 53 -4.73 -10.73 -7.45
CA VAL A 53 -6.06 -11.23 -7.07
C VAL A 53 -7.11 -10.15 -7.32
N PHE A 54 -6.85 -8.91 -6.91
CA PHE A 54 -7.79 -7.81 -7.09
C PHE A 54 -7.97 -7.42 -8.56
N LEU A 55 -6.91 -7.50 -9.38
CA LEU A 55 -6.99 -7.27 -10.83
C LEU A 55 -8.07 -8.16 -11.49
N PHE A 56 -8.14 -9.43 -11.09
CA PHE A 56 -9.11 -10.39 -11.63
C PHE A 56 -10.47 -10.33 -10.92
N LEU A 57 -10.44 -10.39 -9.58
CA LEU A 57 -11.59 -10.68 -8.74
C LEU A 57 -12.11 -9.47 -7.96
N GLY A 58 -11.35 -8.38 -7.86
CA GLY A 58 -11.62 -7.27 -6.94
C GLY A 58 -13.04 -6.72 -7.09
N LYS A 59 -13.41 -6.29 -8.30
CA LYS A 59 -14.76 -5.78 -8.57
C LYS A 59 -15.86 -6.83 -8.34
N SER A 60 -15.62 -8.09 -8.73
CA SER A 60 -16.60 -9.16 -8.59
C SER A 60 -16.84 -9.57 -7.13
N ILE A 61 -15.77 -9.68 -6.33
CA ILE A 61 -15.85 -9.97 -4.90
C ILE A 61 -16.59 -8.86 -4.18
N LEU A 62 -16.23 -7.60 -4.44
CA LEU A 62 -16.86 -6.43 -3.84
C LEU A 62 -18.36 -6.37 -4.18
N ASN A 63 -18.72 -6.60 -5.45
CA ASN A 63 -20.12 -6.64 -5.87
C ASN A 63 -20.91 -7.79 -5.23
N LEU A 64 -20.30 -8.97 -5.06
CA LEU A 64 -20.96 -10.14 -4.45
C LEU A 64 -21.38 -9.88 -3.00
N ILE A 65 -20.56 -9.14 -2.24
CA ILE A 65 -20.85 -8.74 -0.86
C ILE A 65 -21.61 -7.40 -0.77
N GLY A 66 -21.96 -6.80 -1.91
CA GLY A 66 -22.71 -5.55 -1.97
C GLY A 66 -21.93 -4.31 -1.55
N ILE A 67 -20.60 -4.30 -1.71
CA ILE A 67 -19.71 -3.18 -1.34
C ILE A 67 -19.18 -2.52 -2.62
N ASP A 68 -19.20 -1.18 -2.66
CA ASP A 68 -18.59 -0.43 -3.75
C ASP A 68 -17.08 -0.21 -3.54
N VAL A 69 -16.33 -0.03 -4.64
CA VAL A 69 -14.89 0.24 -4.61
C VAL A 69 -14.57 1.49 -3.78
N ASN A 70 -15.41 2.52 -3.84
CA ASN A 70 -15.25 3.74 -3.05
C ASN A 70 -15.45 3.46 -1.56
N SER A 71 -16.43 2.64 -1.17
CA SER A 71 -16.63 2.23 0.24
C SER A 71 -15.42 1.46 0.77
N PHE A 72 -14.89 0.53 -0.03
CA PHE A 72 -13.67 -0.19 0.30
C PHE A 72 -12.48 0.76 0.45
N ALA A 73 -12.38 1.78 -0.42
CA ALA A 73 -11.33 2.79 -0.35
C ALA A 73 -11.43 3.68 0.89
N VAL A 74 -12.64 4.08 1.28
CA VAL A 74 -12.89 4.81 2.53
C VAL A 74 -12.45 3.97 3.75
N ALA A 75 -12.74 2.66 3.77
CA ALA A 75 -12.27 1.78 4.83
C ALA A 75 -10.72 1.71 4.89
N GLY A 76 -10.06 1.58 3.74
CA GLY A 76 -8.60 1.64 3.66
C GLY A 76 -8.02 2.98 4.14
N ALA A 77 -8.72 4.10 3.88
CA ALA A 77 -8.35 5.43 4.37
C ALA A 77 -8.27 5.48 5.90
N PHE A 78 -9.23 4.87 6.59
CA PHE A 78 -9.23 4.81 8.05
C PHE A 78 -8.04 4.02 8.60
N ILE A 79 -7.66 2.91 7.97
CA ILE A 79 -6.48 2.16 8.38
C ILE A 79 -5.21 3.01 8.26
N LEU A 80 -5.04 3.72 7.13
CA LEU A 80 -3.92 4.65 6.93
C LEU A 80 -3.95 5.80 7.96
N PHE A 81 -5.13 6.33 8.27
CA PHE A 81 -5.32 7.36 9.28
C PHE A 81 -4.85 6.89 10.67
N PHE A 82 -5.21 5.68 11.08
CA PHE A 82 -4.75 5.13 12.36
C PHE A 82 -3.25 4.87 12.39
N ILE A 83 -2.67 4.35 11.29
CA ILE A 83 -1.21 4.20 11.18
C ILE A 83 -0.51 5.56 11.31
N ALA A 84 -1.04 6.59 10.66
CA ALA A 84 -0.51 7.95 10.73
C ALA A 84 -0.59 8.54 12.15
N LEU A 85 -1.73 8.38 12.84
CA LEU A 85 -1.87 8.79 14.24
C LEU A 85 -0.88 8.05 15.14
N GLU A 86 -0.71 6.75 14.93
CA GLU A 86 0.26 5.94 15.66
C GLU A 86 1.69 6.46 15.45
N MET A 87 2.03 6.89 14.23
CA MET A 87 3.33 7.48 13.91
C MET A 87 3.55 8.83 14.60
N ILE A 88 2.54 9.71 14.60
CA ILE A 88 2.60 11.06 15.18
C ILE A 88 2.65 11.00 16.71
N LEU A 89 1.74 10.25 17.32
CA LEU A 89 1.55 10.19 18.76
C LEU A 89 2.53 9.24 19.45
N GLY A 90 3.16 8.32 18.72
CA GLY A 90 4.10 7.36 19.30
C GLY A 90 3.43 6.26 20.13
N ILE A 91 2.11 6.10 19.99
CA ILE A 91 1.33 5.02 20.63
C ILE A 91 1.40 3.75 19.76
N THR A 92 0.75 2.67 20.20
CA THR A 92 0.48 1.47 19.40
C THR A 92 -1.02 1.20 19.45
N LEU A 93 -1.71 1.31 18.31
CA LEU A 93 -3.15 1.09 18.23
C LEU A 93 -3.48 -0.36 17.85
N TYR A 94 -2.60 -0.99 17.08
CA TYR A 94 -2.66 -2.41 16.78
C TYR A 94 -1.92 -3.19 17.87
N LYS A 95 -2.66 -3.92 18.71
CA LYS A 95 -2.08 -4.86 19.65
C LYS A 95 -1.64 -6.12 18.90
N GLU A 96 -0.40 -6.50 19.11
CA GLU A 96 0.15 -7.78 18.67
C GLU A 96 -0.65 -8.90 19.31
N GLU A 97 -1.25 -9.79 18.50
CA GLU A 97 -1.56 -11.12 19.01
C GLU A 97 -0.21 -11.84 19.18
N GLU A 98 0.15 -12.18 20.42
CA GLU A 98 1.44 -12.74 20.86
C GLU A 98 1.92 -13.97 20.06
N HIS A 99 1.08 -14.54 19.20
CA HIS A 99 1.38 -15.73 18.41
C HIS A 99 1.71 -15.49 16.92
N ASN A 100 1.66 -14.26 16.38
CA ASN A 100 1.99 -14.04 14.96
C ASN A 100 2.62 -12.67 14.64
N ALA A 101 3.90 -12.50 15.00
CA ALA A 101 4.75 -11.37 14.56
C ALA A 101 4.76 -11.18 13.02
N MET A 102 4.43 -12.24 12.27
CA MET A 102 4.31 -12.21 10.81
C MET A 102 3.11 -11.40 10.32
N THR A 103 1.95 -11.48 11.00
CA THR A 103 0.74 -10.74 10.61
C THR A 103 0.89 -9.25 10.90
N ALA A 104 1.55 -8.90 12.01
CA ALA A 104 1.75 -7.52 12.44
C ALA A 104 2.58 -6.66 11.46
N THR A 105 3.54 -7.27 10.75
CA THR A 105 4.36 -6.57 9.74
C THR A 105 3.79 -6.61 8.35
N VAL A 106 3.25 -7.77 7.98
CA VAL A 106 2.81 -8.02 6.61
C VAL A 106 1.48 -7.32 6.35
N PHE A 107 0.56 -7.30 7.31
CA PHE A 107 -0.78 -6.75 7.09
C PHE A 107 -0.72 -5.27 6.72
N PRO A 108 -0.35 -4.30 7.58
CA PRO A 108 -0.39 -2.88 7.20
C PRO A 108 0.53 -2.54 6.02
N LEU A 109 1.64 -3.27 5.87
CA LEU A 109 2.60 -3.04 4.78
C LEU A 109 2.07 -3.49 3.42
N ALA A 110 1.64 -4.75 3.31
CA ALA A 110 1.08 -5.28 2.07
C ALA A 110 -0.29 -4.68 1.78
N PHE A 111 -1.12 -4.48 2.80
CA PHE A 111 -2.43 -3.84 2.73
C PHE A 111 -2.79 -3.06 4.02
N PRO A 112 -2.92 -1.72 3.99
CA PRO A 112 -3.29 -0.92 2.83
C PRO A 112 -2.16 -0.03 2.31
N LEU A 113 -0.92 -0.16 2.78
CA LEU A 113 0.15 0.75 2.34
C LEU A 113 0.56 0.52 0.88
N ILE A 114 0.86 -0.74 0.50
CA ILE A 114 1.28 -1.07 -0.88
C ILE A 114 0.08 -1.37 -1.77
N ALA A 115 -0.68 -2.42 -1.47
CA ALA A 115 -1.89 -2.79 -2.19
C ALA A 115 -3.09 -1.96 -1.72
N GLY A 116 -2.87 -0.67 -1.49
CA GLY A 116 -3.85 0.25 -0.98
C GLY A 116 -4.94 0.59 -1.99
N PRO A 117 -6.04 1.19 -1.53
CA PRO A 117 -7.17 1.54 -2.38
C PRO A 117 -6.81 2.39 -3.60
N GLY A 118 -5.83 3.30 -3.50
CA GLY A 118 -5.33 4.04 -4.67
C GLY A 118 -4.74 3.11 -5.74
N SER A 119 -3.92 2.14 -5.35
CA SER A 119 -3.36 1.16 -6.28
C SER A 119 -4.42 0.22 -6.85
N LEU A 120 -5.41 -0.16 -6.04
CA LEU A 120 -6.48 -1.07 -6.44
C LEU A 120 -7.48 -0.41 -7.41
N THR A 121 -7.86 0.84 -7.17
CA THR A 121 -8.68 1.61 -8.13
C THR A 121 -7.90 1.88 -9.42
N THR A 122 -6.62 2.18 -9.31
CA THR A 122 -5.71 2.35 -10.46
C THR A 122 -5.66 1.07 -11.31
N LEU A 123 -5.58 -0.12 -10.70
CA LEU A 123 -5.63 -1.39 -11.44
C LEU A 123 -6.93 -1.55 -12.24
N LEU A 124 -8.06 -1.14 -11.67
CA LEU A 124 -9.35 -1.20 -12.38
C LEU A 124 -9.38 -0.24 -13.56
N SER A 125 -8.86 0.98 -13.40
CA SER A 125 -8.75 1.96 -14.48
C SER A 125 -7.83 1.47 -15.60
N LEU A 126 -6.63 0.95 -15.25
CA LEU A 126 -5.69 0.40 -16.22
C LEU A 126 -6.28 -0.81 -16.95
N ARG A 127 -7.06 -1.66 -16.27
CA ARG A 127 -7.73 -2.83 -16.88
C ARG A 127 -8.78 -2.43 -17.92
N ALA A 128 -9.33 -1.22 -17.86
CA ALA A 128 -10.24 -0.71 -18.87
C ALA A 128 -9.53 -0.26 -20.16
N GLU A 129 -8.23 0.05 -20.09
CA GLU A 129 -7.46 0.61 -21.21
C GLU A 129 -6.40 -0.33 -21.79
N PHE A 130 -5.83 -1.22 -20.97
CA PHE A 130 -4.68 -2.05 -21.32
C PHE A 130 -4.96 -3.55 -21.21
N SER A 131 -4.19 -4.35 -21.94
CA SER A 131 -4.30 -5.81 -21.88
C SER A 131 -3.91 -6.32 -20.48
N THR A 132 -4.66 -7.30 -19.97
CA THR A 132 -4.46 -7.81 -18.59
C THR A 132 -3.05 -8.38 -18.39
N GLU A 133 -2.49 -9.03 -19.42
CA GLU A 133 -1.12 -9.56 -19.41
C GLU A 133 -0.07 -8.47 -19.23
N ASN A 134 -0.27 -7.31 -19.87
CA ASN A 134 0.64 -6.17 -19.77
C ASN A 134 0.62 -5.57 -18.36
N ILE A 135 -0.56 -5.51 -17.73
CA ILE A 135 -0.73 -5.06 -16.35
C ILE A 135 -0.08 -6.03 -15.38
N ILE A 136 -0.19 -7.35 -15.59
CA ILE A 136 0.46 -8.37 -14.75
C ILE A 136 1.98 -8.19 -14.77
N VAL A 137 2.57 -8.00 -15.95
CA VAL A 137 4.01 -7.73 -16.07
C VAL A 137 4.39 -6.44 -15.32
N ALA A 138 3.59 -5.37 -15.46
CA ALA A 138 3.81 -4.12 -14.74
C ALA A 138 3.72 -4.27 -13.21
N VAL A 139 2.79 -5.10 -12.71
CA VAL A 139 2.67 -5.43 -11.28
C VAL A 139 3.90 -6.19 -10.80
N ILE A 140 4.35 -7.21 -11.55
CA ILE A 140 5.55 -7.99 -11.20
C ILE A 140 6.78 -7.08 -11.11
N LEU A 141 6.96 -6.16 -12.06
CA LEU A 141 8.04 -5.17 -12.02
C LEU A 141 7.96 -4.27 -10.78
N ASN A 142 6.76 -3.80 -10.42
CA ASN A 142 6.56 -3.04 -9.19
C ASN A 142 6.89 -3.87 -7.93
N VAL A 143 6.48 -5.13 -7.88
CA VAL A 143 6.79 -6.04 -6.75
C VAL A 143 8.31 -6.21 -6.56
N ILE A 144 9.07 -6.30 -7.66
CA ILE A 144 10.54 -6.34 -7.62
C ILE A 144 11.10 -5.05 -7.01
N ILE A 145 10.61 -3.88 -7.43
CA ILE A 145 11.06 -2.60 -6.86
C ILE A 145 10.70 -2.49 -5.38
N ILE A 146 9.48 -2.87 -5.01
CA ILE A 146 9.05 -2.92 -3.61
C ILE A 146 10.00 -3.79 -2.80
N PHE A 147 10.30 -5.00 -3.29
CA PHE A 147 11.24 -5.89 -2.62
C PHE A 147 12.61 -5.26 -2.38
N ILE A 148 13.17 -4.61 -3.40
CA ILE A 148 14.46 -3.93 -3.30
C ILE A 148 14.41 -2.82 -2.24
N VAL A 149 13.34 -2.02 -2.22
CA VAL A 149 13.16 -0.92 -1.26
C VAL A 149 12.99 -1.47 0.16
N LEU A 150 12.14 -2.47 0.37
CA LEU A 150 11.95 -3.11 1.68
C LEU A 150 13.24 -3.76 2.20
N LYS A 151 14.07 -4.33 1.33
CA LYS A 151 15.37 -4.92 1.69
C LYS A 151 16.41 -3.84 2.02
N THR A 152 16.36 -2.71 1.33
CA THR A 152 17.28 -1.58 1.55
C THR A 152 16.89 -0.72 2.75
N SER A 153 15.63 -0.77 3.20
CA SER A 153 15.13 0.03 4.33
C SER A 153 15.92 -0.21 5.62
N ALA A 154 16.43 -1.42 5.86
CA ALA A 154 17.31 -1.73 6.99
C ALA A 154 18.67 -1.00 6.95
N LYS A 155 19.20 -0.71 5.75
CA LYS A 155 20.42 0.10 5.61
C LYS A 155 20.14 1.56 5.90
N ILE A 156 19.01 2.07 5.43
CA ILE A 156 18.57 3.45 5.64
C ILE A 156 18.33 3.70 7.14
N GLU A 157 17.70 2.74 7.83
CA GLU A 157 17.54 2.75 9.29
C GLU A 157 18.87 2.94 10.03
N ARG A 158 19.91 2.18 9.65
CA ARG A 158 21.25 2.28 10.26
C ARG A 158 21.91 3.64 10.04
N ILE A 159 21.66 4.29 8.89
CA ILE A 159 22.23 5.60 8.57
C ILE A 159 21.54 6.72 9.36
N LEU A 160 20.21 6.65 9.50
CA LEU A 160 19.41 7.69 10.16
C LEU A 160 19.55 7.70 11.69
N GLY A 161 19.81 6.54 12.29
CA GLY A 161 19.89 6.39 13.74
C GLY A 161 18.54 6.62 14.46
N ALA A 162 18.49 6.33 15.76
CA ALA A 162 17.24 6.35 16.51
C ALA A 162 16.54 7.73 16.53
N ASN A 163 17.32 8.82 16.64
CA ASN A 163 16.79 10.18 16.68
C ASN A 163 16.28 10.65 15.32
N GLY A 164 17.02 10.37 14.24
CA GLY A 164 16.60 10.71 12.89
C GLY A 164 15.30 9.98 12.50
N ILE A 165 15.20 8.69 12.83
CA ILE A 165 13.98 7.90 12.62
C ILE A 165 12.79 8.50 13.35
N ASN A 166 12.93 8.91 14.62
CA ASN A 166 11.81 9.49 15.37
C ASN A 166 11.31 10.80 14.77
N ILE A 167 12.20 11.66 14.28
CA ILE A 167 11.81 12.93 13.62
C ILE A 167 11.10 12.63 12.31
N ILE A 168 11.71 11.80 11.45
CA ILE A 168 11.16 11.46 10.14
C ILE A 168 9.82 10.74 10.30
N ARG A 169 9.69 9.82 11.28
CA ARG A 169 8.43 9.17 11.62
C ARG A 169 7.33 10.19 11.89
N LYS A 170 7.56 11.21 12.71
CA LYS A 170 6.54 12.22 13.01
C LYS A 170 6.17 13.04 11.78
N VAL A 171 7.17 13.45 10.98
CA VAL A 171 6.96 14.22 9.75
C VAL A 171 6.16 13.42 8.73
N PHE A 172 6.55 12.17 8.45
CA PHE A 172 5.84 11.29 7.52
C PHE A 172 4.51 10.80 8.06
N GLY A 173 4.33 10.74 9.38
CA GLY A 173 3.02 10.54 9.99
C GLY A 173 2.04 11.64 9.58
N VAL A 174 2.46 12.90 9.57
CA VAL A 174 1.63 14.02 9.09
C VAL A 174 1.34 13.90 7.58
N VAL A 175 2.32 13.51 6.78
CA VAL A 175 2.13 13.27 5.33
C VAL A 175 1.13 12.13 5.09
N LEU A 176 1.28 11.00 5.79
CA LEU A 176 0.39 9.86 5.68
C LEU A 176 -1.03 10.20 6.14
N LEU A 177 -1.17 11.03 7.18
CA LEU A 177 -2.46 11.55 7.63
C LEU A 177 -3.13 12.38 6.53
N ALA A 178 -2.37 13.25 5.86
CA ALA A 178 -2.88 14.04 4.74
C ALA A 178 -3.29 13.15 3.55
N ILE A 179 -2.53 12.10 3.25
CA ILE A 179 -2.90 11.10 2.23
C ILE A 179 -4.21 10.39 2.61
N ALA A 180 -4.34 9.96 3.86
CA ALA A 180 -5.56 9.31 4.37
C ALA A 180 -6.79 10.22 4.25
N VAL A 181 -6.67 11.49 4.62
CA VAL A 181 -7.75 12.50 4.48
C VAL A 181 -8.09 12.75 3.00
N LYS A 182 -7.08 12.87 2.12
CA LYS A 182 -7.30 13.02 0.67
C LYS A 182 -8.05 11.83 0.10
N LEU A 183 -7.63 10.61 0.45
CA LEU A 183 -8.27 9.38 -0.01
C LEU A 183 -9.71 9.28 0.52
N PHE A 184 -9.93 9.59 1.81
CA PHE A 184 -11.27 9.61 2.40
C PHE A 184 -12.19 10.60 1.68
N THR A 185 -11.76 11.86 1.53
CA THR A 185 -12.58 12.92 0.93
C THR A 185 -12.88 12.68 -0.55
N HIS A 186 -11.93 12.12 -1.31
CA HIS A 186 -12.13 11.76 -2.71
C HIS A 186 -13.18 10.65 -2.87
N ASN A 187 -13.10 9.60 -2.06
CA ASN A 187 -13.98 8.44 -2.19
C ASN A 187 -15.35 8.65 -1.52
N ILE A 188 -15.43 9.41 -0.42
CA ILE A 188 -16.72 9.69 0.23
C ILE A 188 -17.62 10.58 -0.65
N LYS A 189 -17.04 11.49 -1.43
CA LYS A 189 -17.81 12.31 -2.37
C LYS A 189 -18.53 11.42 -3.39
N ALA A 190 -17.84 10.41 -3.92
CA ALA A 190 -18.42 9.45 -4.85
C ALA A 190 -19.55 8.63 -4.21
N LEU A 191 -19.52 8.39 -2.90
CA LEU A 191 -20.61 7.72 -2.18
C LEU A 191 -21.86 8.59 -2.04
N PHE A 192 -21.70 9.90 -1.83
CA PHE A 192 -22.83 10.82 -1.76
C PHE A 192 -23.52 11.03 -3.11
N ASP A 193 -22.82 10.81 -4.24
CA ASP A 193 -23.43 10.85 -5.58
C ASP A 193 -24.20 9.54 -5.91
N ILE A 194 -24.06 8.48 -5.09
CA ILE A 194 -24.69 7.16 -5.29
C ILE A 194 -25.97 6.99 -4.43
N VAL A 195 -26.09 7.72 -3.31
CA VAL A 195 -27.25 7.69 -2.37
C VAL A 195 -28.24 8.78 -2.73
#